data_AF-A0A1K1RZ10-F1
#
_entry.id   AF-A0A1K1RZ10-F1
#
_cell.length_a   1.000
_cell.length_b   1.000
_cell.length_c   1.000
_cell.angle_alpha   90.00
_cell.angle_beta   90.00
_cell.angle_gamma   90.00
#
_symmetry.space_group_name_H-M   'P 1'
#
loop_
_entity.id
_entity.type
_entity.pdbx_description
1 polymer ?
#
loop_
_entity_poly.entity_id
_entity_poly.type
_entity_poly.pdbx_seq_one_letter_code
_entity_poly.pdbx_strand_id
1 'polypeptide(L)'
;MEKASGGKDMTHDFYMVLICVSIREYKKLLSQSGPPPAGIFINHLYYAKWYTTQWALRMMDVTEHYDPDFIYTDGTSDQPFSGNGTGTGFKANAMQIVIADFYNRSIQRRGMVNTFSIVKFRHNTNGTVNTEEFGIPEKINSKEPWIAETPVGDWFYAPDFTYNSGMMIKYIIEAIARDGNAAICISLLPDGSIILP
;
A
#
# COMPACT_ATOMS: atom_id res chain seq x y z
N MET A 1 -1.44 -25.56 -18.93
CA MET A 1 -1.80 -24.15 -19.19
C MET A 1 -3.16 -23.92 -18.58
N GLU A 2 -3.18 -23.64 -17.29
CA GLU A 2 -4.39 -23.31 -16.54
C GLU A 2 -4.21 -21.86 -16.12
N LYS A 3 -5.12 -20.99 -16.59
CA LYS A 3 -5.10 -19.57 -16.23
C LYS A 3 -5.31 -19.48 -14.73
N ALA A 4 -4.30 -19.04 -13.99
CA ALA A 4 -4.49 -18.53 -12.64
C ALA A 4 -5.42 -17.31 -12.76
N SER A 5 -6.72 -17.54 -12.51
CA SER A 5 -7.70 -16.49 -12.33
C SER A 5 -7.42 -15.82 -10.99
N GLY A 6 -6.46 -14.91 -10.98
CA GLY A 6 -6.24 -13.96 -9.89
C GLY A 6 -7.43 -13.02 -9.82
N GLY A 7 -8.50 -13.46 -9.17
CA GLY A 7 -9.53 -12.55 -8.68
C GLY A 7 -8.84 -11.60 -7.71
N LYS A 8 -8.73 -10.32 -8.09
CA LYS A 8 -8.33 -9.27 -7.15
C LYS A 8 -9.26 -9.35 -5.96
N ASP A 9 -8.73 -9.80 -4.83
CA ASP A 9 -9.46 -9.87 -3.58
C ASP A 9 -9.66 -8.43 -3.10
N MET A 10 -10.73 -7.78 -3.56
CA MET A 10 -11.15 -6.41 -3.21
C MET A 10 -11.60 -6.29 -1.73
N THR A 11 -11.19 -7.25 -0.91
CA THR A 11 -11.50 -7.45 0.49
C THR A 11 -10.49 -6.78 1.42
N HIS A 12 -9.43 -6.14 0.96
CA HIS A 12 -8.42 -5.61 1.90
C HIS A 12 -8.72 -4.16 2.34
N ASP A 13 -9.13 -3.27 1.42
CA ASP A 13 -9.44 -1.88 1.77
C ASP A 13 -10.77 -1.71 2.50
N PHE A 14 -11.76 -2.56 2.17
CA PHE A 14 -13.07 -2.52 2.83
C PHE A 14 -12.99 -2.84 4.32
N TYR A 15 -11.94 -3.56 4.73
CA TYR A 15 -11.87 -4.18 6.04
C TYR A 15 -11.13 -3.32 7.07
N MET A 16 -10.21 -2.43 6.69
CA MET A 16 -9.44 -1.64 7.66
C MET A 16 -10.31 -0.76 8.59
N VAL A 17 -11.39 -0.14 8.09
CA VAL A 17 -12.31 0.66 8.93
C VAL A 17 -13.44 -0.19 9.54
N LEU A 18 -13.64 -1.43 9.08
CA LEU A 18 -14.79 -2.26 9.47
C LEU A 18 -14.43 -3.55 10.24
N ILE A 19 -13.13 -3.92 10.38
CA ILE A 19 -12.69 -5.11 11.14
C ILE A 19 -13.16 -5.08 12.59
N CYS A 20 -13.19 -3.90 13.21
CA CYS A 20 -13.57 -3.75 14.62
C CYS A 20 -15.06 -3.42 14.81
N VAL A 21 -15.86 -3.43 13.75
CA VAL A 21 -17.24 -2.96 13.77
C VAL A 21 -18.19 -4.03 13.26
N SER A 22 -19.27 -4.28 14.00
CA SER A 22 -20.24 -5.29 13.60
C SER A 22 -21.05 -4.83 12.38
N ILE A 23 -20.70 -5.34 11.20
CA ILE A 23 -21.47 -5.11 9.96
C ILE A 23 -22.85 -5.81 9.94
N ARG A 24 -23.20 -6.59 10.98
CA ARG A 24 -24.47 -7.33 11.09
C ARG A 24 -25.70 -6.41 11.12
N GLU A 25 -25.55 -5.17 11.55
CA GLU A 25 -26.62 -4.18 11.52
C GLU A 25 -27.00 -3.75 10.09
N TYR A 26 -26.09 -3.95 9.13
CA TYR A 26 -26.31 -3.70 7.71
C TYR A 26 -26.73 -5.00 7.00
N LYS A 27 -27.93 -5.51 7.33
CA LYS A 27 -28.47 -6.82 6.88
C LYS A 27 -28.36 -7.12 5.38
N LYS A 28 -28.29 -6.10 4.52
CA LYS A 28 -28.16 -6.23 3.05
C LYS A 28 -26.73 -6.52 2.56
N LEU A 29 -25.74 -6.53 3.45
CA LEU A 29 -24.32 -6.62 3.11
C LEU A 29 -23.69 -7.98 3.43
N LEU A 30 -24.35 -8.80 4.26
CA LEU A 30 -23.83 -10.10 4.69
C LEU A 30 -23.76 -11.16 3.58
N SER A 31 -24.37 -10.89 2.42
CA SER A 31 -24.46 -11.83 1.29
C SER A 31 -23.71 -11.35 0.03
N GLN A 32 -22.90 -10.29 0.12
CA GLN A 32 -22.22 -9.72 -1.05
C GLN A 32 -20.77 -10.19 -1.14
N SER A 33 -20.37 -10.64 -2.34
CA SER A 33 -18.97 -10.88 -2.70
C SER A 33 -18.37 -9.56 -3.24
N GLY A 34 -17.56 -8.90 -2.43
CA GLY A 34 -16.87 -7.66 -2.81
C GLY A 34 -17.31 -6.42 -2.02
N PRO A 35 -16.75 -5.25 -2.36
CA PRO A 35 -17.08 -4.00 -1.70
C PRO A 35 -18.60 -3.73 -1.74
N PRO A 36 -19.30 -3.56 -0.61
CA PRO A 36 -20.70 -3.21 -0.65
C PRO A 36 -20.91 -1.90 -1.42
N PRO A 37 -22.06 -1.77 -2.11
CA PRO A 37 -22.35 -0.62 -2.94
C PRO A 37 -22.29 0.66 -2.11
N ALA A 38 -22.04 1.76 -2.81
CA ALA A 38 -22.19 3.11 -2.30
C ALA A 38 -23.48 3.23 -1.47
N GLY A 39 -23.35 3.34 -0.14
CA GLY A 39 -24.45 3.20 0.80
C GLY A 39 -24.01 3.50 2.23
N ILE A 40 -24.90 4.12 3.00
CA ILE A 40 -24.55 4.94 4.16
C ILE A 40 -24.19 4.08 5.40
N PHE A 41 -22.89 3.89 5.68
CA PHE A 41 -22.38 3.37 6.97
C PHE A 41 -22.34 4.46 8.07
N ILE A 42 -23.40 5.27 8.20
CA ILE A 42 -23.39 6.45 9.09
C ILE A 42 -23.30 6.12 10.57
N ASN A 43 -23.73 4.92 10.98
CA ASN A 43 -23.79 4.56 12.40
C ASN A 43 -22.40 4.47 13.05
N HIS A 44 -21.34 4.45 12.23
CA HIS A 44 -19.96 4.31 12.67
C HIS A 44 -19.07 5.47 12.25
N LEU A 45 -19.63 6.64 11.89
CA LEU A 45 -18.82 7.81 11.52
C LEU A 45 -17.84 8.22 12.63
N TYR A 46 -18.27 8.12 13.89
CA TYR A 46 -17.38 8.40 15.02
C TYR A 46 -16.17 7.44 15.05
N TYR A 47 -16.42 6.14 14.88
CA TYR A 47 -15.36 5.14 14.80
C TYR A 47 -14.45 5.37 13.60
N ALA A 48 -15.02 5.62 12.41
CA ALA A 48 -14.25 5.88 11.20
C ALA A 48 -13.34 7.12 11.36
N LYS A 49 -13.87 8.20 11.96
CA LYS A 49 -13.08 9.38 12.30
C LYS A 49 -11.99 9.07 13.31
N TRP A 50 -12.30 8.34 14.38
CA TRP A 50 -11.31 7.93 15.37
C TRP A 50 -10.20 7.08 14.72
N TYR A 51 -10.56 6.06 13.95
CA TYR A 51 -9.63 5.12 13.32
C TYR A 51 -8.67 5.82 12.35
N THR A 52 -9.20 6.62 11.43
CA THR A 52 -8.37 7.37 10.46
C THR A 52 -7.47 8.39 11.16
N THR A 53 -7.93 8.98 12.27
CA THR A 53 -7.10 9.85 13.12
C THR A 53 -5.96 9.06 13.77
N GLN A 54 -6.27 7.90 14.37
CA GLN A 54 -5.26 7.06 15.00
C GLN A 54 -4.25 6.52 13.98
N TRP A 55 -4.70 6.13 12.78
CA TRP A 55 -3.83 5.71 11.70
C TRP A 55 -2.83 6.82 11.32
N ALA A 56 -3.30 8.06 11.16
CA ALA A 56 -2.44 9.20 10.83
C ALA A 56 -1.42 9.46 11.95
N LEU A 57 -1.88 9.47 13.20
CA LEU A 57 -1.01 9.66 14.37
C LEU A 57 0.06 8.56 14.47
N ARG A 58 -0.25 7.31 14.16
CA ARG A 58 0.72 6.20 14.18
C ARG A 58 1.77 6.34 13.08
N MET A 59 1.37 6.71 11.88
CA MET A 59 2.31 6.98 10.79
C MET A 59 3.25 8.14 11.14
N MET A 60 2.69 9.25 11.67
CA MET A 60 3.48 10.41 12.11
C MET A 60 4.41 10.09 13.27
N ASP A 61 3.97 9.25 14.22
CA ASP A 61 4.79 8.79 15.35
C ASP A 61 6.01 7.98 14.86
N VAL A 62 5.82 7.07 13.90
CA VAL A 62 6.93 6.28 13.32
C VAL A 62 7.89 7.18 12.55
N THR A 63 7.41 8.08 11.69
CA THR A 63 8.30 8.98 10.94
C THR A 63 9.04 9.97 11.84
N GLU A 64 8.40 10.37 12.95
CA GLU A 64 9.03 11.16 13.99
C GLU A 64 10.17 10.38 14.67
N HIS A 65 9.97 9.13 15.07
CA HIS A 65 10.99 8.41 15.83
C HIS A 65 12.16 7.87 14.99
N TYR A 66 11.91 7.53 13.73
CA TYR A 66 12.89 6.79 12.92
C TYR A 66 13.49 7.56 11.75
N ASP A 67 12.95 8.74 11.41
CA ASP A 67 13.41 9.57 10.28
C ASP A 67 13.64 8.79 8.96
N PRO A 68 12.65 8.01 8.47
CA PRO A 68 12.84 7.15 7.31
C PRO A 68 13.02 7.96 6.02
N ASP A 69 13.77 7.42 5.06
CA ASP A 69 13.96 8.06 3.76
C ASP A 69 12.71 7.95 2.86
N PHE A 70 11.86 6.97 3.11
CA PHE A 70 10.56 6.87 2.45
C PHE A 70 9.51 6.24 3.34
N ILE A 71 8.26 6.53 3.05
CA ILE A 71 7.10 5.82 3.58
C ILE A 71 6.38 5.09 2.45
N TYR A 72 5.76 3.96 2.78
CA TYR A 72 4.99 3.15 1.84
C TYR A 72 3.60 2.89 2.40
N THR A 73 2.56 3.17 1.62
CA THR A 73 1.19 2.77 1.97
C THR A 73 0.63 1.82 0.92
N ASP A 74 0.25 0.64 1.39
CA ASP A 74 -0.52 -0.32 0.60
C ASP A 74 -2.00 0.09 0.52
N GLY A 75 -2.69 -0.45 -0.48
CA GLY A 75 -4.11 -0.21 -0.72
C GLY A 75 -4.53 -0.57 -2.14
N THR A 76 -5.83 -0.58 -2.39
CA THR A 76 -6.49 -0.89 -3.68
C THR A 76 -7.07 0.34 -4.39
N SER A 77 -6.88 1.54 -3.82
CA SER A 77 -7.29 2.83 -4.37
C SER A 77 -6.11 3.81 -4.39
N ASP A 78 -6.34 4.98 -4.99
CA ASP A 78 -5.45 6.14 -5.12
C ASP A 78 -4.86 6.73 -3.82
N GLN A 79 -5.36 6.33 -2.65
CA GLN A 79 -4.81 6.64 -1.32
C GLN A 79 -5.57 5.92 -0.20
N PRO A 80 -4.95 5.78 0.99
CA PRO A 80 -5.67 5.43 2.21
C PRO A 80 -6.87 6.37 2.46
N PHE A 81 -8.02 5.77 2.73
CA PHE A 81 -9.28 6.46 3.07
C PHE A 81 -9.78 7.46 2.01
N SER A 82 -9.55 7.14 0.71
CA SER A 82 -10.06 7.90 -0.44
C SER A 82 -11.60 8.01 -0.46
N GLY A 83 -12.29 7.07 0.21
CA GLY A 83 -13.73 6.89 0.18
C GLY A 83 -14.19 5.93 -0.92
N ASN A 84 -13.32 5.57 -1.86
CA ASN A 84 -13.58 4.53 -2.85
C ASN A 84 -13.60 3.15 -2.18
N GLY A 85 -14.50 2.26 -2.60
CA GLY A 85 -14.62 0.95 -1.95
C GLY A 85 -14.86 1.08 -0.43
N THR A 86 -15.58 2.11 0.00
CA THR A 86 -16.16 2.21 1.35
C THR A 86 -17.59 2.67 1.11
N GLY A 87 -18.60 2.10 1.76
CA GLY A 87 -19.99 2.51 1.47
C GLY A 87 -20.18 3.99 1.84
N THR A 88 -20.26 4.87 0.83
CA THR A 88 -20.51 6.35 0.77
C THR A 88 -20.07 7.30 1.89
N GLY A 89 -19.61 6.87 3.06
CA GLY A 89 -19.82 7.65 4.27
C GLY A 89 -18.60 8.40 4.78
N PHE A 90 -17.38 7.94 4.49
CA PHE A 90 -16.21 8.49 5.18
C PHE A 90 -14.98 8.59 4.29
N LYS A 91 -14.83 9.77 3.67
CA LYS A 91 -13.60 10.23 3.05
C LYS A 91 -12.79 11.00 4.09
N ALA A 92 -11.52 10.66 4.26
CA ALA A 92 -10.62 11.33 5.19
C ALA A 92 -9.41 11.89 4.47
N ASN A 93 -8.85 12.97 5.03
CA ASN A 93 -7.59 13.56 4.58
C ASN A 93 -6.37 13.02 5.35
N ALA A 94 -6.48 11.83 5.96
CA ALA A 94 -5.44 11.26 6.80
C ALA A 94 -4.10 11.09 6.06
N MET A 95 -4.12 10.56 4.84
CA MET A 95 -2.90 10.45 4.02
C MET A 95 -2.28 11.82 3.72
N GLN A 96 -3.09 12.83 3.41
CA GLN A 96 -2.60 14.19 3.15
C GLN A 96 -1.88 14.76 4.37
N ILE A 97 -2.43 14.55 5.57
CA ILE A 97 -1.82 14.98 6.83
C ILE A 97 -0.46 14.29 7.02
N VAL A 98 -0.39 12.97 6.81
CA VAL A 98 0.85 12.19 6.94
C VAL A 98 1.93 12.66 5.97
N ILE A 99 1.62 12.82 4.68
CA ILE A 99 2.61 13.27 3.67
C ILE A 99 3.11 14.69 4.00
N ALA A 100 2.20 15.59 4.36
CA ALA A 100 2.57 16.97 4.69
C ALA A 100 3.50 17.01 5.91
N ASP A 101 3.17 16.27 6.96
CA ASP A 101 4.01 16.15 8.16
C ASP A 101 5.38 15.54 7.83
N PHE A 102 5.42 14.46 7.05
CA PHE A 102 6.65 13.78 6.65
C PHE A 102 7.61 14.70 5.89
N TYR A 103 7.13 15.46 4.90
CA TYR A 103 7.99 16.40 4.15
C TYR A 103 8.39 17.63 4.96
N ASN A 104 7.49 18.17 5.78
CA ASN A 104 7.84 19.27 6.66
C ASN A 104 8.95 18.87 7.64
N ARG A 105 8.92 17.65 8.17
CA ARG A 105 9.98 17.12 9.03
C ARG A 105 11.30 16.91 8.29
N SER A 106 11.26 16.42 7.04
CA SER A 106 12.47 16.33 6.20
C SER A 106 13.15 17.71 6.09
N ILE A 107 12.39 18.76 5.79
CA ILE A 107 12.92 20.13 5.72
C ILE A 107 13.47 20.56 7.08
N GLN A 108 12.71 20.33 8.17
CA GLN A 108 13.12 20.74 9.51
C GLN A 108 14.42 20.07 9.98
N ARG A 109 14.59 18.78 9.68
CA ARG A 109 15.74 17.97 10.13
C ARG A 109 16.95 18.09 9.22
N ARG A 110 16.71 18.09 7.91
CA ARG A 110 17.74 17.90 6.87
C ARG A 110 17.96 19.15 6.04
N GLY A 111 17.12 20.19 6.18
CA GLY A 111 17.19 21.43 5.42
C GLY A 111 16.70 21.30 3.97
N MET A 112 16.24 20.11 3.56
CA MET A 112 15.78 19.82 2.20
C MET A 112 14.75 18.68 2.21
N VAL A 113 13.98 18.57 1.12
CA VAL A 113 13.15 17.40 0.86
C VAL A 113 14.00 16.38 0.10
N ASN A 114 14.55 15.40 0.83
CA ASN A 114 15.29 14.28 0.27
C ASN A 114 14.65 12.94 0.63
N THR A 115 13.34 12.96 0.88
CA THR A 115 12.50 11.80 1.16
C THR A 115 11.35 11.73 0.16
N PHE A 116 10.71 10.58 0.05
CA PHE A 116 9.57 10.39 -0.84
C PHE A 116 8.51 9.46 -0.24
N SER A 117 7.28 9.53 -0.73
CA SER A 117 6.20 8.66 -0.29
C SER A 117 5.73 7.79 -1.44
N ILE A 118 5.61 6.49 -1.20
CA ILE A 118 4.96 5.56 -2.12
C ILE A 118 3.49 5.43 -1.71
N VAL A 119 2.58 5.77 -2.62
CA VAL A 119 1.13 5.63 -2.44
C VAL A 119 0.58 4.94 -3.68
N LYS A 120 0.10 3.70 -3.53
CA LYS A 120 -0.39 2.91 -4.66
C LYS A 120 -1.48 3.65 -5.45
N PHE A 121 -1.46 3.48 -6.77
CA PHE A 121 -2.47 3.96 -7.73
C PHE A 121 -2.77 5.47 -7.68
N ARG A 122 -1.89 6.25 -7.06
CA ARG A 122 -2.08 7.69 -6.95
C ARG A 122 -1.86 8.32 -8.32
N HIS A 123 -2.61 9.37 -8.65
CA HIS A 123 -2.24 10.19 -9.79
C HIS A 123 -0.88 10.86 -9.55
N ASN A 124 -0.13 11.14 -10.62
CA ASN A 124 1.17 11.79 -10.54
C ASN A 124 1.08 13.10 -9.72
N THR A 125 1.83 13.16 -8.62
CA THR A 125 2.01 14.36 -7.80
C THR A 125 3.48 14.52 -7.42
N ASN A 126 3.91 15.76 -7.18
CA ASN A 126 5.28 16.04 -6.74
C ASN A 126 5.56 15.32 -5.41
N GLY A 127 6.67 14.60 -5.35
CA GLY A 127 7.14 13.88 -4.15
C GLY A 127 6.53 12.48 -3.97
N THR A 128 5.52 12.08 -4.75
CA THR A 128 4.96 10.73 -4.65
C THR A 128 5.53 9.81 -5.72
N VAL A 129 5.80 8.57 -5.35
CA VAL A 129 6.27 7.50 -6.23
C VAL A 129 5.14 6.49 -6.40
N ASN A 130 4.93 6.00 -7.63
CA ASN A 130 3.95 4.97 -7.92
C ASN A 130 4.55 3.56 -7.92
N THR A 131 3.71 2.57 -7.67
CA THR A 131 4.09 1.15 -7.65
C THR A 131 3.67 0.44 -8.93
N GLU A 132 4.54 -0.41 -9.45
CA GLU A 132 4.24 -1.38 -10.51
C GLU A 132 4.29 -2.79 -9.88
N GLU A 133 3.24 -3.13 -9.14
CA GLU A 133 3.16 -4.39 -8.41
C GLU A 133 3.10 -5.58 -9.38
N PHE A 134 4.04 -6.52 -9.25
CA PHE A 134 4.26 -7.65 -10.19
C PHE A 134 4.53 -7.26 -11.65
N GLY A 135 4.64 -5.96 -11.94
CA GLY A 135 4.73 -5.41 -13.27
C GLY A 135 6.04 -4.68 -13.51
N ILE A 136 6.37 -4.53 -14.79
CA ILE A 136 7.38 -3.60 -15.27
C ILE A 136 6.79 -2.95 -16.54
N PRO A 137 6.67 -1.61 -16.63
CA PRO A 137 6.01 -0.92 -17.75
C PRO A 137 6.66 -1.28 -19.08
N GLU A 138 5.92 -1.72 -20.11
CA GLU A 138 6.48 -2.22 -21.40
C GLU A 138 7.57 -1.31 -22.02
N LYS A 139 7.42 0.00 -21.84
CA LYS A 139 8.33 1.03 -22.37
C LYS A 139 8.97 1.79 -21.20
N ILE A 140 10.06 2.49 -21.48
CA ILE A 140 10.66 3.45 -20.54
C ILE A 140 9.56 4.40 -20.05
N ASN A 141 9.39 4.49 -18.73
CA ASN A 141 8.41 5.37 -18.11
C ASN A 141 9.13 6.49 -17.34
N SER A 142 9.42 7.59 -18.05
CA SER A 142 10.03 8.78 -17.46
C SER A 142 9.01 9.87 -17.09
N LYS A 143 7.71 9.53 -17.08
CA LYS A 143 6.64 10.50 -16.79
C LYS A 143 6.49 10.79 -15.29
N GLU A 144 6.80 9.79 -14.47
CA GLU A 144 6.75 9.88 -13.02
C GLU A 144 7.75 8.87 -12.43
N PRO A 145 8.31 9.13 -11.24
CA PRO A 145 9.10 8.14 -10.54
C PRO A 145 8.22 6.92 -10.18
N TRP A 146 8.77 5.73 -10.37
CA TRP A 146 8.06 4.48 -10.09
C TRP A 146 9.00 3.41 -9.54
N ILE A 147 8.41 2.44 -8.84
CA ILE A 147 9.12 1.29 -8.28
C ILE A 147 8.40 -0.01 -8.64
N ALA A 148 9.17 -0.96 -9.18
CA ALA A 148 8.75 -2.32 -9.45
C ALA A 148 8.88 -3.15 -8.18
N GLU A 149 7.86 -3.94 -7.84
CA GLU A 149 7.86 -4.69 -6.57
C GLU A 149 7.54 -6.15 -6.81
N THR A 150 8.37 -7.03 -6.25
CA THR A 150 8.16 -8.48 -6.34
C THR A 150 8.72 -9.22 -5.12
N PRO A 151 8.05 -10.27 -4.64
CA PRO A 151 8.61 -11.14 -3.62
C PRO A 151 9.49 -12.24 -4.21
N VAL A 152 10.45 -12.71 -3.41
CA VAL A 152 11.12 -13.98 -3.63
C VAL A 152 10.23 -15.10 -3.06
N GLY A 153 9.44 -15.73 -3.92
CA GLY A 153 8.35 -16.62 -3.52
C GLY A 153 7.04 -15.86 -3.45
N ASP A 154 6.61 -15.50 -2.23
CA ASP A 154 5.41 -14.71 -1.96
C ASP A 154 5.71 -13.67 -0.85
N TRP A 155 4.82 -12.69 -0.64
CA TRP A 155 4.98 -11.58 0.30
C TRP A 155 5.09 -12.04 1.76
N PHE A 156 4.62 -13.26 2.06
CA PHE A 156 4.80 -13.93 3.34
C PHE A 156 5.41 -15.32 3.15
N TYR A 157 6.06 -15.83 4.18
CA TYR A 157 6.63 -17.16 4.14
C TYR A 157 5.53 -18.25 4.07
N ALA A 158 5.74 -19.19 3.17
CA ALA A 158 5.13 -20.51 3.17
C ALA A 158 6.19 -21.54 2.70
N PRO A 159 6.06 -22.82 3.07
CA PRO A 159 6.94 -23.87 2.56
C PRO A 159 6.77 -24.05 1.04
N ASP A 160 7.74 -24.72 0.42
CA ASP A 160 7.69 -25.21 -0.97
C ASP A 160 7.68 -24.13 -2.07
N PHE A 161 8.10 -22.90 -1.76
CA PHE A 161 8.38 -21.90 -2.79
C PHE A 161 9.64 -22.22 -3.60
N THR A 162 9.59 -21.92 -4.90
CA THR A 162 10.76 -22.00 -5.77
C THR A 162 11.48 -20.65 -5.81
N TYR A 163 12.74 -20.65 -5.43
CA TYR A 163 13.58 -19.46 -5.47
C TYR A 163 14.48 -19.45 -6.70
N ASN A 164 14.54 -18.31 -7.41
CA ASN A 164 15.37 -18.16 -8.61
C ASN A 164 16.06 -16.79 -8.64
N SER A 165 17.34 -16.77 -8.27
CA SER A 165 18.15 -15.54 -8.29
C SER A 165 18.33 -14.95 -9.69
N GLY A 166 18.43 -15.79 -10.72
CA GLY A 166 18.54 -15.35 -12.11
C GLY A 166 17.33 -14.54 -12.59
N MET A 167 16.12 -14.88 -12.13
CA MET A 167 14.92 -14.10 -12.40
C MET A 167 14.91 -12.77 -11.64
N MET A 168 15.37 -12.75 -10.39
CA MET A 168 15.45 -11.51 -9.61
C MET A 168 16.47 -10.52 -10.19
N ILE A 169 17.63 -11.00 -10.64
CA ILE A 169 18.63 -10.17 -11.32
C ILE A 169 18.03 -9.55 -12.60
N LYS A 170 17.31 -10.36 -13.41
CA LYS A 170 16.63 -9.85 -14.60
C LYS A 170 15.56 -8.82 -14.25
N TYR A 171 14.77 -9.05 -13.21
CA TYR A 171 13.74 -8.12 -12.75
C TYR A 171 14.33 -6.75 -12.38
N ILE A 172 15.44 -6.75 -11.62
CA ILE A 172 16.17 -5.52 -11.27
C ILE A 172 16.67 -4.80 -12.52
N ILE A 173 17.29 -5.53 -13.45
CA ILE A 173 17.81 -4.94 -14.71
C ILE A 173 16.68 -4.34 -15.54
N GLU A 174 15.56 -5.05 -15.68
CA GLU A 174 14.40 -4.56 -16.43
C GLU A 174 13.80 -3.29 -15.81
N ALA A 175 13.71 -3.21 -14.48
CA ALA A 175 13.21 -2.01 -13.81
C ALA A 175 14.11 -0.80 -14.09
N ILE A 176 15.42 -0.96 -13.89
CA ILE A 176 16.42 0.09 -14.12
C ILE A 176 16.47 0.51 -15.59
N ALA A 177 16.40 -0.45 -16.53
CA ALA A 177 16.41 -0.17 -17.96
C ALA A 177 15.21 0.67 -18.43
N ARG A 178 14.16 0.79 -17.61
CA ARG A 178 12.92 1.52 -17.90
C ARG A 178 12.73 2.76 -17.04
N ASP A 179 13.82 3.23 -16.41
CA ASP A 179 13.89 4.44 -15.57
C ASP A 179 13.13 4.29 -14.23
N GLY A 180 13.13 3.09 -13.66
CA GLY A 180 12.51 2.80 -12.36
C GLY A 180 13.46 2.13 -11.37
N ASN A 181 12.98 1.99 -10.14
CA ASN A 181 13.64 1.20 -9.08
C ASN A 181 13.01 -0.19 -8.95
N ALA A 182 13.70 -1.10 -8.27
CA ALA A 182 13.15 -2.40 -7.87
C ALA A 182 13.21 -2.59 -6.35
N ALA A 183 12.09 -2.99 -5.75
CA ALA A 183 12.01 -3.47 -4.37
C ALA A 183 11.73 -4.97 -4.36
N ILE A 184 12.63 -5.72 -3.73
CA ILE A 184 12.53 -7.18 -3.63
C ILE A 184 12.15 -7.54 -2.19
N CYS A 185 11.01 -8.19 -2.01
CA CYS A 185 10.58 -8.69 -0.70
C CYS A 185 11.24 -10.04 -0.40
N ILE A 186 11.93 -10.11 0.74
CA ILE A 186 12.51 -11.34 1.29
C ILE A 186 11.71 -11.70 2.55
N SER A 187 10.91 -12.75 2.45
CA SER A 187 10.04 -13.19 3.54
C SER A 187 10.83 -13.89 4.64
N LEU A 188 10.65 -13.42 5.88
CA LEU A 188 11.23 -14.03 7.07
C LEU A 188 10.42 -15.26 7.52
N LEU A 189 11.09 -16.20 8.16
CA LEU A 189 10.44 -17.27 8.91
C LEU A 189 9.72 -16.70 10.14
N PRO A 190 8.73 -17.41 10.72
CA PRO A 190 8.00 -16.95 11.91
C PRO A 190 8.88 -16.66 13.13
N ASP A 191 10.08 -17.24 13.20
CA ASP A 191 11.07 -17.00 14.25
C ASP A 191 12.01 -15.81 13.97
N GLY A 192 11.83 -15.13 12.84
CA GLY A 192 12.62 -13.99 12.40
C GLY A 192 13.90 -14.34 11.63
N SER A 193 14.19 -15.62 11.40
CA SER A 193 15.33 -16.05 10.59
C SER A 193 15.03 -15.95 9.08
N ILE A 194 16.08 -15.94 8.27
CA ILE A 194 15.99 -16.02 6.80
C ILE A 194 16.21 -17.47 6.39
N ILE A 195 15.43 -17.95 5.42
CA ILE A 195 15.66 -19.26 4.80
C ILE A 195 17.02 -19.22 4.11
N LEU A 196 17.96 -19.97 4.65
CA LEU A 196 19.23 -20.22 3.97
C LEU A 196 19.03 -21.44 3.05
N PRO A 197 19.47 -21.36 1.78
CA PRO A 197 19.38 -22.46 0.82
C PRO A 197 20.22 -23.67 1.23
#